data_AF-A0A7J4N1E9-F1
#
_entry.id   AF-A0A7J4N1E9-F1
#
_cell.length_a   1.000
_cell.length_b   1.000
_cell.length_c   1.000
_cell.angle_alpha   90.00
_cell.angle_beta   90.00
_cell.angle_gamma   90.00
#
_symmetry.space_group_name_H-M   'P 1'
#
loop_
_entity.id
_entity.type
_entity.pdbx_description
1 polymer ?
#
loop_
_entity_poly.entity_id
_entity_poly.type
_entity_poly.pdbx_seq_one_letter_code
_entity_poly.pdbx_strand_id
1 'polypeptide(L)'
;MPLKLGPAGVPLSCKGRTIVEGMDDITVLGLDAMEVQTVRTIQPQHFDQYWQAGILSWKSDFEMNMHGPYYAELLGSKRERNRTLSKMETSLQAGKIINARHLTFHVGPYGEYEPGTEANEQVANVMAG
;
A
#
# COMPACT_ATOMS: atom_id res chain seq x y z
N MET A 1 -18.45 -6.68 -12.46
CA MET A 1 -17.26 -5.84 -12.68
C MET A 1 -16.33 -6.58 -13.62
N PRO A 2 -15.77 -5.90 -14.63
CA PRO A 2 -14.69 -6.47 -15.43
C PRO A 2 -13.43 -6.68 -14.57
N LEU A 3 -12.55 -7.59 -15.00
CA LEU A 3 -11.25 -7.84 -14.38
C LEU A 3 -10.31 -6.69 -14.74
N LYS A 4 -9.72 -6.04 -13.72
CA LYS A 4 -8.70 -5.01 -13.89
C LYS A 4 -7.29 -5.59 -13.72
N LEU A 5 -6.36 -5.21 -14.57
CA LEU A 5 -4.99 -5.72 -14.60
C LEU A 5 -3.99 -4.56 -14.56
N GLY A 6 -2.89 -4.76 -13.83
CA GLY A 6 -1.97 -3.69 -13.52
C GLY A 6 -0.68 -4.18 -12.87
N PRO A 7 0.43 -3.43 -13.04
CA PRO A 7 1.68 -3.72 -12.34
C PRO A 7 1.67 -3.21 -10.91
N ALA A 8 2.59 -3.75 -10.10
CA ALA A 8 3.03 -3.11 -8.87
C ALA A 8 4.17 -2.14 -9.19
N GLY A 9 3.93 -0.84 -9.03
CA GLY A 9 4.87 0.24 -9.33
C GLY A 9 4.88 0.67 -10.79
N VAL A 10 5.77 1.62 -11.10
CA VAL A 10 5.94 2.18 -12.45
C VAL A 10 6.53 1.11 -13.38
N PRO A 11 5.96 0.87 -14.57
CA PRO A 11 6.50 -0.10 -15.52
C PRO A 11 7.97 0.15 -15.86
N LEU A 12 8.75 -0.90 -16.06
CA LEU A 12 10.14 -0.78 -16.52
C LEU A 12 10.26 -0.19 -17.93
N SER A 13 9.18 -0.26 -18.72
CA SER A 13 9.05 0.36 -20.04
C SER A 13 8.84 1.87 -19.98
N CYS A 14 8.34 2.39 -18.85
CA CYS A 14 8.04 3.80 -18.69
C CYS A 14 9.35 4.60 -18.71
N LYS A 15 9.40 5.65 -19.54
CA LYS A 15 10.55 6.57 -19.60
C LYS A 15 10.62 7.46 -18.35
N GLY A 16 9.47 7.72 -17.74
CA GLY A 16 9.31 8.47 -16.51
C GLY A 16 9.66 7.65 -15.27
N ARG A 17 9.67 8.31 -14.12
CA ARG A 17 9.91 7.65 -12.81
C ARG A 17 8.90 8.05 -11.74
N THR A 18 7.94 8.91 -12.09
CA THR A 18 6.89 9.35 -11.17
C THR A 18 5.66 8.44 -11.28
N ILE A 19 4.83 8.43 -10.25
CA ILE A 19 3.57 7.65 -10.23
C ILE A 19 2.65 8.07 -11.38
N VAL A 20 2.52 9.38 -11.61
CA VAL A 20 1.67 9.96 -12.67
C VAL A 20 2.11 9.49 -14.05
N GLU A 21 3.41 9.58 -14.37
CA GLU A 21 3.95 9.07 -15.64
C GLU A 21 3.73 7.56 -15.80
N GLY A 22 3.81 6.81 -14.69
CA GLY A 22 3.48 5.40 -14.66
C GLY A 22 2.02 5.12 -15.00
N MET A 23 1.08 5.89 -14.43
CA MET A 23 -0.36 5.75 -14.73
C MET A 23 -0.65 6.01 -16.22
N ASP A 24 -0.02 7.03 -16.80
CA ASP A 24 -0.15 7.33 -18.23
C ASP A 24 0.40 6.17 -19.09
N ASP A 25 1.59 5.64 -18.78
CA ASP A 25 2.19 4.51 -19.51
C ASP A 25 1.34 3.24 -19.41
N ILE A 26 0.82 2.92 -18.21
CA ILE A 26 -0.07 1.77 -17.97
C ILE A 26 -1.36 1.90 -18.79
N THR A 27 -1.94 3.10 -18.87
CA THR A 27 -3.14 3.34 -19.68
C THR A 27 -2.84 3.13 -21.18
N VAL A 28 -1.68 3.56 -21.66
CA VAL A 28 -1.24 3.32 -23.06
C VAL A 28 -1.05 1.82 -23.35
N LEU A 29 -0.62 1.04 -22.36
CA LEU A 29 -0.51 -0.41 -22.45
C LEU A 29 -1.87 -1.14 -22.44
N GLY A 30 -2.99 -0.42 -22.29
CA GLY A 30 -4.33 -1.00 -22.23
C GLY A 30 -4.67 -1.65 -20.90
N LEU A 31 -3.92 -1.30 -19.85
CA LEU A 31 -4.14 -1.73 -18.47
C LEU A 31 -4.89 -0.64 -17.69
N ASP A 32 -5.50 -1.03 -16.58
CA ASP A 32 -6.50 -0.22 -15.87
C ASP A 32 -6.35 -0.29 -14.34
N ALA A 33 -5.23 -0.84 -13.85
CA ALA A 33 -4.88 -0.83 -12.43
C ALA A 33 -3.40 -0.57 -12.18
N MET A 34 -3.06 -0.13 -10.96
CA MET A 34 -1.68 -0.01 -10.48
C MET A 34 -1.63 -0.16 -8.96
N GLU A 35 -0.63 -0.86 -8.43
CA GLU A 35 -0.31 -0.86 -7.00
C GLU A 35 0.89 0.04 -6.71
N VAL A 36 0.76 1.02 -5.82
CA VAL A 36 1.89 1.83 -5.37
C VAL A 36 2.64 1.12 -4.23
N GLN A 37 3.93 0.87 -4.43
CA GLN A 37 4.77 0.15 -3.46
C GLN A 37 5.44 1.11 -2.48
N THR A 38 5.06 1.07 -1.21
CA THR A 38 5.72 1.86 -0.15
C THR A 38 6.78 1.02 0.54
N VAL A 39 7.83 0.64 -0.21
CA VAL A 39 8.93 -0.21 0.30
C VAL A 39 9.60 0.37 1.56
N ARG A 40 9.47 1.69 1.77
CA ARG A 40 9.94 2.44 2.95
C ARG A 40 8.84 3.37 3.46
N THR A 41 9.03 3.90 4.67
CA THR A 41 8.13 4.90 5.27
C THR A 41 7.81 6.01 4.29
N ILE A 42 6.53 6.33 4.17
CA ILE A 42 6.05 7.43 3.34
C ILE A 42 6.60 8.74 3.89
N GLN A 43 7.36 9.44 3.07
CA GLN A 43 7.97 10.73 3.44
C GLN A 43 7.09 11.88 2.95
N PRO A 44 7.01 13.00 3.71
CA PRO A 44 6.21 14.18 3.33
C PRO A 44 6.49 14.69 1.91
N GLN A 45 7.74 14.60 1.46
CA GLN A 45 8.17 15.05 0.13
C GLN A 45 7.52 14.28 -1.04
N HIS A 46 6.85 13.15 -0.80
CA HIS A 46 6.14 12.39 -1.83
C HIS A 46 4.65 12.77 -1.94
N PHE A 47 4.11 13.63 -1.06
CA PHE A 47 2.68 13.94 -1.02
C PHE A 47 2.17 14.62 -2.30
N ASP A 48 2.95 15.49 -2.94
CA ASP A 48 2.52 16.15 -4.17
C ASP A 48 2.27 15.14 -5.30
N GLN A 49 3.13 14.12 -5.42
CA GLN A 49 2.95 13.04 -6.39
C GLN A 49 1.72 12.18 -6.09
N TYR A 50 1.48 11.87 -4.81
CA TYR A 50 0.28 11.15 -4.40
C TYR A 50 -0.99 11.97 -4.67
N TRP A 51 -0.96 13.27 -4.43
CA TRP A 51 -2.10 14.14 -4.71
C TRP A 51 -2.43 14.19 -6.19
N GLN A 52 -1.42 14.34 -7.05
CA GLN A 52 -1.60 14.31 -8.51
C GLN A 52 -2.15 12.96 -8.99
N ALA A 53 -1.58 11.85 -8.50
CA ALA A 53 -2.08 10.50 -8.78
C ALA A 53 -3.53 10.32 -8.31
N GLY A 54 -3.88 10.85 -7.14
CA GLY A 54 -5.24 10.89 -6.62
C GLY A 54 -6.22 11.64 -7.53
N ILE A 55 -5.86 12.84 -7.99
CA ILE A 55 -6.70 13.60 -8.92
C ILE A 55 -7.00 12.77 -10.18
N LEU A 56 -6.00 12.07 -10.72
CA LEU A 56 -6.18 11.23 -11.90
C LEU A 56 -7.04 10.01 -11.62
N SER A 57 -6.82 9.30 -10.51
CA SER A 57 -7.60 8.11 -10.15
C SER A 57 -9.05 8.42 -9.82
N TRP A 58 -9.36 9.59 -9.24
CA TRP A 58 -10.74 10.03 -9.02
C TRP A 58 -11.48 10.43 -10.31
N LYS A 59 -10.74 10.81 -11.35
CA LYS A 59 -11.29 11.30 -12.63
C LYS A 59 -11.30 10.24 -13.74
N SER A 60 -10.79 9.05 -13.47
CA SER A 60 -10.67 7.96 -14.44
C SER A 60 -11.27 6.67 -13.87
N ASP A 61 -11.45 5.66 -14.72
CA ASP A 61 -11.77 4.29 -14.28
C ASP A 61 -10.50 3.50 -13.93
N PHE A 62 -9.40 4.19 -13.61
CA PHE A 62 -8.12 3.57 -13.28
C PHE A 62 -8.08 3.20 -11.79
N GLU A 63 -7.91 1.91 -11.49
CA GLU A 63 -7.94 1.41 -10.12
C GLU A 63 -6.57 1.48 -9.45
N MET A 64 -6.47 2.32 -8.42
CA MET A 64 -5.28 2.39 -7.59
C MET A 64 -5.36 1.40 -6.44
N ASN A 65 -4.22 0.82 -6.09
CA ASN A 65 -4.02 0.02 -4.88
C ASN A 65 -2.70 0.46 -4.22
N MET A 66 -2.46 0.06 -2.97
CA MET A 66 -1.20 0.37 -2.29
C MET A 66 -0.70 -0.81 -1.48
N HIS A 67 0.60 -1.05 -1.58
CA HIS A 67 1.31 -1.96 -0.69
C HIS A 67 1.97 -1.15 0.42
N GLY A 68 1.61 -1.43 1.67
CA GLY A 68 2.24 -0.83 2.84
C GLY A 68 3.70 -1.28 3.03
N PRO A 69 4.44 -0.70 4.00
CA PRO A 69 5.81 -1.11 4.25
C PRO A 69 5.94 -2.60 4.60
N TYR A 70 6.90 -3.28 3.97
CA TYR A 70 7.14 -4.72 4.17
C TYR A 70 7.43 -5.10 5.63
N TYR A 71 8.07 -4.22 6.39
CA TYR A 71 8.43 -4.48 7.78
C TYR A 71 7.29 -4.13 8.73
N ALA A 72 6.48 -5.15 9.04
CA ALA A 72 5.47 -5.14 10.09
C ALA A 72 5.88 -6.11 11.21
N GLU A 73 5.53 -5.75 12.44
CA GLU A 73 5.84 -6.51 13.66
C GLU A 73 4.60 -6.50 14.56
N LEU A 74 3.43 -6.91 14.03
CA LEU A 74 2.17 -6.84 14.77
C LEU A 74 2.18 -7.72 16.03
N LEU A 75 2.88 -8.85 15.98
CA LEU A 75 3.07 -9.77 17.11
C LEU A 75 4.35 -9.50 17.92
N GLY A 76 5.09 -8.43 17.60
CA GLY A 76 6.27 -8.02 18.35
C GLY A 76 5.93 -7.37 19.68
N SER A 77 6.97 -6.83 20.34
CA SER A 77 6.80 -6.05 21.57
C SER A 77 5.85 -4.87 21.36
N LYS A 78 5.28 -4.33 22.44
CA LYS A 78 4.40 -3.14 22.37
C LYS A 78 5.04 -1.97 21.60
N ARG A 79 6.36 -1.79 21.72
CA ARG A 79 7.11 -0.74 21.01
C ARG A 79 7.17 -1.00 19.51
N GLU A 80 7.42 -2.24 19.10
CA GLU A 80 7.49 -2.64 17.69
C GLU A 80 6.13 -2.57 17.04
N ARG A 81 5.12 -3.15 17.69
CA ARG A 81 3.72 -3.08 17.27
C ARG A 81 3.25 -1.65 17.06
N ASN A 82 3.47 -0.75 18.02
CA ASN A 82 3.09 0.65 17.89
C ASN A 82 3.77 1.34 16.70
N ARG A 83 5.06 1.05 16.45
CA ARG A 83 5.78 1.58 15.28
C ARG A 83 5.18 1.06 13.97
N THR A 84 4.79 -0.21 13.91
CA THR A 84 4.11 -0.79 12.76
C THR A 84 2.76 -0.13 12.52
N LEU A 85 1.94 0.02 13.56
CA LEU A 85 0.63 0.67 13.46
C LEU A 85 0.74 2.12 12.97
N SER A 86 1.71 2.91 13.44
CA SER A 86 1.93 4.27 12.93
C SER A 86 2.32 4.32 11.45
N LYS A 87 3.12 3.34 10.98
CA LYS A 87 3.44 3.22 9.54
C LYS A 87 2.21 2.83 8.72
N MET A 88 1.40 1.91 9.23
CA MET A 88 0.14 1.50 8.59
C MET A 88 -0.83 2.68 8.50
N GLU A 89 -0.96 3.47 9.57
CA GLU A 89 -1.78 4.69 9.58
C GLU A 89 -1.33 5.69 8.49
N THR A 90 -0.03 5.95 8.38
CA THR A 90 0.49 6.83 7.33
C THR A 90 0.18 6.28 5.93
N SER A 91 0.26 4.96 5.76
CA SER A 91 -0.07 4.29 4.50
C SER A 91 -1.56 4.36 4.18
N LEU A 92 -2.43 4.23 5.18
CA LEU A 92 -3.88 4.41 5.04
C LEU A 92 -4.22 5.84 4.61
N GLN A 93 -3.57 6.84 5.19
CA GLN A 93 -3.74 8.25 4.78
C GLN A 93 -3.32 8.48 3.33
N ALA A 94 -2.17 7.95 2.91
CA ALA A 94 -1.72 8.04 1.53
C ALA A 94 -2.64 7.25 0.57
N GLY A 95 -3.10 6.06 0.97
CA GLY A 95 -4.07 5.26 0.24
C GLY A 95 -5.35 6.04 -0.03
N LYS A 96 -5.88 6.74 0.97
CA LYS A 96 -7.04 7.63 0.80
C LYS A 96 -6.77 8.74 -0.22
N ILE A 97 -5.58 9.35 -0.19
CA ILE A 97 -5.20 10.42 -1.12
C ILE A 97 -5.21 9.92 -2.56
N ILE A 98 -4.65 8.73 -2.83
CA ILE A 98 -4.55 8.19 -4.18
C ILE A 98 -5.82 7.47 -4.67
N ASN A 99 -6.91 7.49 -3.89
CA ASN A 99 -8.12 6.68 -4.14
C ASN A 99 -7.82 5.17 -4.22
N ALA A 100 -6.96 4.66 -3.33
CA ALA A 100 -6.65 3.25 -3.29
C ALA A 100 -7.88 2.43 -2.88
N ARG A 101 -8.23 1.44 -3.70
CA ARG A 101 -9.31 0.49 -3.40
C ARG A 101 -8.90 -0.51 -2.33
N HIS A 102 -7.69 -1.06 -2.43
CA HIS A 102 -7.14 -2.00 -1.46
C HIS A 102 -5.78 -1.51 -0.96
N LEU A 103 -5.54 -1.80 0.32
CA LEU A 103 -4.23 -1.69 0.94
C LEU A 103 -3.79 -3.05 1.45
N THR A 104 -2.61 -3.49 1.00
CA THR A 104 -2.02 -4.77 1.38
C THR A 104 -0.91 -4.54 2.40
N PHE A 105 -0.90 -5.35 3.47
CA PHE A 105 0.16 -5.34 4.47
C PHE A 105 0.57 -6.76 4.81
N HIS A 106 1.86 -6.92 5.12
CA HIS A 106 2.31 -8.10 5.86
C HIS A 106 2.01 -7.91 7.35
N VAL A 107 1.74 -9.01 8.04
CA VAL A 107 1.51 -9.02 9.50
C VAL A 107 2.83 -8.98 10.27
N GLY A 108 3.87 -9.57 9.69
CA GLY A 108 5.18 -9.73 10.32
C GLY A 108 5.49 -11.17 10.70
N PRO A 109 6.63 -11.41 11.37
CA PRO A 109 6.97 -12.72 11.91
C PRO A 109 6.06 -13.11 13.08
N TYR A 110 6.06 -14.39 13.44
CA TYR A 110 5.28 -14.92 14.57
C TYR A 110 5.76 -14.42 15.94
N GLY A 111 6.99 -13.92 16.05
CA GLY A 111 7.56 -13.45 17.32
C GLY A 111 7.71 -14.59 18.31
N GLU A 112 7.05 -14.49 19.47
CA GLU A 112 7.03 -15.52 20.52
C GLU A 112 5.95 -16.60 20.29
N TYR A 113 5.08 -16.42 19.29
CA TYR A 113 4.02 -17.37 18.96
C TYR A 113 4.53 -18.46 18.02
N GLU A 114 3.89 -19.63 18.09
CA GLU A 114 4.01 -20.67 17.07
C GLU A 114 2.99 -20.46 15.93
N PRO A 115 3.25 -20.97 14.72
CA PRO A 115 2.25 -20.95 13.65
C PRO A 115 0.98 -21.68 14.07
N GLY A 116 -0.15 -20.96 14.13
CA GLY A 116 -1.42 -21.57 14.53
C GLY A 116 -2.51 -20.57 14.87
N THR A 117 -3.60 -21.11 15.43
CA THR A 117 -4.80 -20.34 15.78
C THR A 117 -4.49 -19.21 16.77
N GLU A 118 -3.66 -19.46 17.78
CA GLU A 118 -3.31 -18.45 18.79
C GLU A 118 -2.64 -17.21 18.17
N ALA A 119 -1.67 -17.40 17.28
CA ALA A 119 -1.05 -16.30 16.54
C ALA A 119 -2.08 -15.52 15.71
N ASN A 120 -2.96 -16.23 14.99
CA ASN A 120 -4.00 -15.61 14.16
C ASN A 120 -5.00 -14.80 15.00
N GLU A 121 -5.43 -15.35 16.14
CA GLU A 121 -6.33 -14.66 17.07
C GLU A 121 -5.66 -13.41 17.65
N GLN A 122 -4.37 -13.49 18.01
CA GLN A 122 -3.64 -12.33 18.50
C GLN A 122 -3.52 -11.22 17.44
N VAL A 123 -3.27 -11.58 16.18
CA VAL A 123 -3.25 -10.61 15.06
C VAL A 123 -4.62 -9.98 14.85
N ALA A 124 -5.68 -10.79 14.81
CA ALA A 124 -7.05 -10.31 14.62
C ALA A 124 -7.48 -9.34 15.73
N ASN A 125 -6.94 -9.52 16.93
CA ASN A 125 -7.23 -8.71 18.11
C ASN A 125 -6.13 -7.70 18.45
N VAL A 126 -5.22 -7.38 17.51
CA VAL A 126 -4.09 -6.48 17.76
C VAL A 126 -4.48 -5.07 18.22
N MET A 127 -5.72 -4.67 17.91
CA MET A 127 -6.35 -3.39 18.30
C MET A 127 -7.34 -3.55 19.47
N ALA A 128 -7.58 -4.77 19.95
CA ALA A 128 -8.41 -5.03 21.12
C ALA A 128 -7.57 -4.71 22.38
N GLY A 129 -7.62 -3.46 22.79
CA GLY A 129 -7.16 -2.98 24.10
C GLY A 129 -8.34 -2.47 24.90
#